data_AF-A0A8E2AGZ5-F1
#
_entry.id   AF-A0A8E2AGZ5-F1
#
_cell.length_a   1.000
_cell.length_b   1.000
_cell.length_c   1.000
_cell.angle_alpha   90.00
_cell.angle_beta   90.00
_cell.angle_gamma   90.00
#
_symmetry.space_group_name_H-M   'P 1'
#
loop_
_entity.id
_entity.type
_entity.pdbx_description
1 polymer ?
#
loop_
_entity_poly.entity_id
_entity_poly.type
_entity_poly.pdbx_seq_one_letter_code
_entity_poly.pdbx_strand_id
1 'polypeptide(L)'
;MSSLLPSGGVTPAIIAGLLDTVITLERDILFVKYFTVASVALLVYDTILNFHRSYTYIWKSKQSFGTFLYFSMKYGNLVVMGVSLYWMQANGPFAFCKGFYLADTWLSVLFTIPVPVVLTFRTYALYGCTTTAKWILGALLVVTIGTFASTPIVMSVGTTYSSFSLTPACIFSETGIPKSASYLLYGSITFFDICILCATLWKVHSSYRKGEMKLVKIIVRDSVWYFLALNCETIVTLVLWNTLPERHIALRQMNVNMWRVVCIVIVSRIILNLRDISENKDITITTYTASPFASHRVARTTDEELHFGGGLPTEDTDLAGLNTIDYGVPGEEPEQMVLCDEEA
;
A
#
# COMPACT_ATOMS: atom_id res chain seq x y z
N MET A 1 13.80 29.21 35.69
CA MET A 1 14.29 30.39 34.94
C MET A 1 15.69 30.87 35.39
N SER A 2 16.19 30.45 36.55
CA SER A 2 17.42 31.00 37.17
C SER A 2 18.72 30.20 36.94
N SER A 3 18.70 29.04 36.28
CA SER A 3 19.85 28.11 36.19
C SER A 3 20.46 27.91 34.80
N LEU A 4 20.00 28.66 33.78
CA LEU A 4 20.50 28.60 32.40
C LEU A 4 20.92 29.97 31.83
N LEU A 5 20.88 31.03 32.64
CA LEU A 5 21.40 32.34 32.23
C LEU A 5 22.91 32.37 32.47
N PRO A 6 23.75 32.62 31.44
CA PRO A 6 25.14 33.00 31.66
C PRO A 6 25.19 34.24 32.57
N SER A 7 26.22 34.34 33.41
CA SER A 7 26.41 35.47 34.33
C SER A 7 26.77 36.80 33.64
N GLY A 8 26.86 36.82 32.31
CA GLY A 8 26.88 38.04 31.49
C GLY A 8 25.49 38.38 30.99
N GLY A 9 25.10 39.66 31.11
CA GLY A 9 23.75 40.12 30.77
C GLY A 9 23.30 39.76 29.35
N VAL A 10 21.98 39.56 29.19
CA VAL A 10 21.36 39.16 27.92
C VAL A 10 21.67 40.19 26.83
N THR A 11 22.59 39.86 25.93
CA THR A 11 22.97 40.76 24.83
C THR A 11 21.88 40.79 23.76
N PRO A 12 21.72 41.91 23.02
CA PRO A 12 20.75 41.99 21.91
C PRO A 12 20.93 40.89 20.87
N ALA A 13 22.15 40.40 20.67
CA ALA A 13 22.46 39.28 19.78
C ALA A 13 21.82 37.95 20.23
N ILE A 14 21.79 37.67 21.54
CA ILE A 14 21.12 36.47 22.09
C ILE A 14 19.61 36.58 21.88
N ILE A 15 19.02 37.77 22.10
CA ILE A 15 17.58 38.00 21.89
C ILE A 15 17.23 37.82 20.40
N ALA A 16 18.03 38.38 19.49
CA ALA A 16 17.82 38.24 18.05
C ALA A 16 17.92 36.78 17.57
N GLY A 17 18.90 36.02 18.07
CA GLY A 17 19.06 34.59 17.73
C GLY A 17 17.91 33.71 18.27
N LEU A 18 17.42 34.01 19.47
CA LEU A 18 16.24 33.36 20.03
C LEU A 18 14.98 33.68 19.20
N LEU A 19 14.79 34.94 18.81
CA LEU A 19 13.66 35.38 18.00
C LEU A 19 13.65 34.73 16.60
N ASP A 20 14.80 34.66 15.91
CA ASP A 20 14.95 33.97 14.63
C ASP A 20 14.63 32.46 14.75
N THR A 21 15.05 31.83 15.85
CA THR A 21 14.72 30.42 16.15
C THR A 21 13.21 30.22 16.33
N VAL A 22 12.54 31.09 17.08
CA VAL A 22 11.08 31.04 17.29
C VAL A 22 10.31 31.21 15.98
N ILE A 23 10.64 32.23 15.19
CA ILE A 23 9.97 32.52 13.90
C ILE A 23 10.15 31.35 12.92
N THR A 24 11.32 30.73 12.91
CA THR A 24 11.58 29.55 12.07
C THR A 24 10.71 28.37 12.50
N LEU A 25 10.70 28.06 13.80
CA LEU A 25 9.96 26.93 14.34
C LEU A 25 8.44 27.08 14.18
N GLU A 26 7.90 28.30 14.32
CA GLU A 26 6.50 28.60 14.03
C GLU A 26 6.15 28.33 12.56
N ARG A 27 6.99 28.79 11.62
CA ARG A 27 6.81 28.55 10.18
C ARG A 27 6.83 27.06 9.85
N ASP A 28 7.80 26.33 10.38
CA ASP A 28 7.93 24.88 10.16
C ASP A 28 6.70 24.12 10.67
N ILE A 29 6.17 24.51 11.83
CA ILE A 29 4.98 23.90 12.43
C ILE A 29 3.72 24.25 11.64
N LEU A 30 3.57 25.48 11.16
CA LEU A 30 2.48 25.84 10.24
C LEU A 30 2.52 24.98 8.97
N PHE A 31 3.71 24.77 8.39
CA PHE A 31 3.89 23.94 7.20
C PHE A 31 3.49 22.48 7.46
N VAL A 32 3.94 21.89 8.57
CA VAL A 32 3.54 20.54 9.01
C VAL A 32 2.02 20.41 9.23
N LYS A 33 1.37 21.45 9.77
CA LYS A 33 -0.10 21.49 9.93
C LYS A 33 -0.82 21.48 8.58
N TYR A 34 -0.46 22.38 7.66
CA TYR A 34 -1.07 22.41 6.32
C TYR A 34 -0.86 21.10 5.56
N PHE A 35 0.34 20.53 5.64
CA PHE A 35 0.67 19.28 4.97
C PHE A 35 -0.13 18.10 5.54
N THR A 36 -0.30 18.04 6.87
CA THR A 36 -1.13 17.00 7.52
C THR A 36 -2.61 17.15 7.17
N VAL A 37 -3.14 18.38 7.13
CA VAL A 37 -4.51 18.64 6.64
C VAL A 37 -4.68 18.16 5.20
N ALA A 38 -3.68 18.40 4.33
CA ALA A 38 -3.70 17.88 2.95
C ALA A 38 -3.67 16.34 2.89
N SER A 39 -2.85 15.67 3.73
CA SER A 39 -2.85 14.20 3.84
C SER A 39 -4.20 13.65 4.30
N VAL A 40 -4.82 14.26 5.32
CA VAL A 40 -6.16 13.86 5.80
C VAL A 40 -7.20 14.05 4.69
N ALA A 41 -7.20 15.20 4.02
CA ALA A 41 -8.10 15.48 2.91
C ALA A 41 -7.95 14.45 1.78
N LEU A 42 -6.72 14.04 1.44
CA LEU A 42 -6.45 13.01 0.45
C LEU A 42 -7.02 11.64 0.87
N LEU A 43 -6.84 11.23 2.13
CA LEU A 43 -7.37 9.96 2.65
C LEU A 43 -8.91 9.94 2.67
N VAL A 44 -9.53 11.04 3.09
CA VAL A 44 -10.99 11.20 3.09
C VAL A 44 -11.53 11.21 1.67
N TYR A 45 -10.89 11.94 0.75
CA TYR A 45 -11.25 11.98 -0.67
C TYR A 45 -11.18 10.60 -1.33
N ASP A 46 -10.10 9.83 -1.14
CA ASP A 46 -10.00 8.45 -1.65
C ASP A 46 -11.07 7.53 -1.05
N THR A 47 -11.39 7.72 0.23
CA THR A 47 -12.41 6.94 0.94
C THR A 47 -13.80 7.21 0.38
N ILE A 48 -14.15 8.47 0.10
CA ILE A 48 -15.41 8.85 -0.54
C ILE A 48 -15.47 8.30 -1.97
N LEU A 49 -14.42 8.53 -2.77
CA LEU A 49 -14.36 8.11 -4.18
C LEU A 49 -14.50 6.60 -4.34
N ASN A 50 -13.87 5.82 -3.46
CA ASN A 50 -13.95 4.35 -3.47
C ASN A 50 -15.08 3.80 -2.59
N PHE A 51 -15.92 4.62 -1.97
CA PHE A 51 -16.93 4.16 -1.00
C PHE A 51 -17.87 3.09 -1.60
N HIS A 52 -18.34 3.31 -2.84
CA HIS A 52 -19.19 2.33 -3.53
C HIS A 52 -18.49 0.98 -3.73
N ARG A 53 -17.24 0.98 -4.23
CA ARG A 53 -16.44 -0.23 -4.42
C ARG A 53 -16.13 -0.92 -3.08
N SER A 54 -15.79 -0.15 -2.05
CA SER A 54 -15.61 -0.67 -0.69
C SER A 54 -16.89 -1.33 -0.18
N TYR A 55 -18.05 -0.69 -0.32
CA TYR A 55 -19.32 -1.22 0.16
C TYR A 55 -19.70 -2.52 -0.56
N THR A 56 -19.58 -2.57 -1.89
CA THR A 56 -19.85 -3.77 -2.69
C THR A 56 -18.88 -4.90 -2.35
N TYR A 57 -17.56 -4.68 -2.51
CA TYR A 57 -16.55 -5.75 -2.42
C TYR A 57 -16.10 -6.12 -1.00
N ILE A 58 -16.27 -5.22 -0.01
CA ILE A 58 -15.77 -5.44 1.36
C ILE A 58 -16.91 -5.58 2.36
N TRP A 59 -17.92 -4.70 2.35
CA TRP A 59 -18.98 -4.70 3.36
C TRP A 59 -20.05 -5.78 3.12
N LYS A 60 -20.42 -6.05 1.84
CA LYS A 60 -21.36 -7.12 1.50
C LYS A 60 -20.71 -8.51 1.40
N SER A 61 -19.40 -8.58 1.27
CA SER A 61 -18.63 -9.83 1.30
C SER A 61 -18.84 -10.57 2.63
N LYS A 62 -18.71 -11.90 2.58
CA LYS A 62 -18.47 -12.70 3.80
C LYS A 62 -17.29 -12.10 4.56
N GLN A 63 -17.41 -12.05 5.89
CA GLN A 63 -16.33 -11.60 6.75
C GLN A 63 -15.17 -12.60 6.67
N SER A 64 -14.01 -12.14 6.22
CA SER A 64 -12.78 -12.92 6.03
C SER A 64 -11.60 -12.18 6.68
N PHE A 65 -10.46 -12.84 6.86
CA PHE A 65 -9.32 -12.18 7.50
C PHE A 65 -8.78 -11.02 6.63
N GLY A 66 -8.76 -11.17 5.30
CA GLY A 66 -8.54 -10.04 4.38
C GLY A 66 -9.56 -8.88 4.49
N THR A 67 -10.79 -9.14 4.94
CA THR A 67 -11.80 -8.10 5.23
C THR A 67 -11.44 -7.33 6.50
N PHE A 68 -11.05 -8.05 7.57
CA PHE A 68 -10.58 -7.45 8.82
C PHE A 68 -9.32 -6.59 8.62
N LEU A 69 -8.35 -7.05 7.81
CA LEU A 69 -7.15 -6.29 7.46
C LEU A 69 -7.50 -4.96 6.76
N TYR A 70 -8.42 -4.98 5.79
CA TYR A 70 -8.87 -3.76 5.10
C TYR A 70 -9.51 -2.76 6.07
N PHE A 71 -10.41 -3.23 6.95
CA PHE A 71 -11.08 -2.36 7.92
C PHE A 71 -10.09 -1.74 8.92
N SER A 72 -9.22 -2.57 9.49
CA SER A 72 -8.20 -2.15 10.46
C SER A 72 -7.23 -1.14 9.84
N MET A 73 -6.76 -1.41 8.62
CA MET A 73 -5.85 -0.51 7.90
C MET A 73 -6.52 0.84 7.57
N LYS A 74 -7.68 0.81 6.90
CA LYS A 74 -8.27 2.03 6.31
C LYS A 74 -8.97 2.89 7.34
N TYR A 75 -9.86 2.30 8.14
CA TYR A 75 -10.67 3.05 9.11
C TYR A 75 -9.91 3.31 10.41
N GLY A 76 -9.04 2.38 10.83
CA GLY A 76 -8.13 2.60 11.95
C GLY A 76 -7.21 3.80 11.71
N ASN A 77 -6.59 3.91 10.54
CA ASN A 77 -5.79 5.10 10.21
C ASN A 77 -6.62 6.37 9.96
N LEU A 78 -7.87 6.29 9.48
CA LEU A 78 -8.76 7.46 9.47
C LEU A 78 -8.96 8.02 10.88
N VAL A 79 -9.16 7.16 11.88
CA VAL A 79 -9.25 7.55 13.30
C VAL A 79 -7.92 8.14 13.77
N VAL A 80 -6.78 7.49 13.53
CA VAL A 80 -5.47 8.02 13.93
C VAL A 80 -5.20 9.37 13.30
N MET A 81 -5.41 9.54 12.00
CA MET A 81 -5.18 10.82 11.31
C MET A 81 -6.09 11.94 11.83
N GLY A 82 -7.32 11.63 12.27
CA GLY A 82 -8.20 12.57 12.98
C GLY A 82 -7.68 12.93 14.38
N VAL A 83 -7.16 11.95 15.12
CA VAL A 83 -6.47 12.14 16.41
C VAL A 83 -5.21 13.01 16.25
N SER A 84 -4.43 12.82 15.18
CA SER A 84 -3.26 13.63 14.87
C SER A 84 -3.61 15.08 14.47
N LEU A 85 -4.79 15.34 13.88
CA LEU A 85 -5.28 16.72 13.68
C LEU A 85 -5.61 17.43 15.00
N TYR A 86 -6.25 16.71 15.94
CA TYR A 86 -6.52 17.25 17.28
C TYR A 86 -5.21 17.54 18.03
N TRP A 87 -4.23 16.62 17.98
CA TRP A 87 -2.89 16.80 18.56
C TRP A 87 -2.23 18.12 18.17
N MET A 88 -2.35 18.53 16.89
CA MET A 88 -1.76 19.77 16.39
C MET A 88 -2.36 21.07 16.95
N GLN A 89 -3.49 20.96 17.65
CA GLN A 89 -4.22 22.07 18.26
C GLN A 89 -4.37 21.89 19.78
N ALA A 90 -4.09 20.69 20.30
CA ALA A 90 -4.18 20.34 21.69
C ALA A 90 -3.13 21.10 22.52
N ASN A 91 -3.63 21.81 23.54
CA ASN A 91 -2.85 22.48 24.56
C ASN A 91 -3.16 21.78 25.90
N GLY A 92 -2.15 21.42 26.68
CA GLY A 92 -2.35 20.68 27.92
C GLY A 92 -1.09 20.58 28.77
N PRO A 93 -1.18 20.01 29.99
CA PRO A 93 0.00 19.79 30.82
C PRO A 93 0.96 18.80 30.15
N PHE A 94 2.26 18.95 30.42
CA PHE A 94 3.33 18.12 29.85
C PHE A 94 3.04 16.60 29.88
N ALA A 95 2.49 16.09 30.99
CA ALA A 95 2.14 14.68 31.13
C ALA A 95 1.03 14.22 30.16
N PHE A 96 0.04 15.08 29.89
CA PHE A 96 -0.99 14.82 28.87
C PHE A 96 -0.38 14.80 27.47
N CYS A 97 0.45 15.81 27.14
CA CYS A 97 1.13 15.87 25.85
C CYS A 97 1.98 14.61 25.60
N LYS A 98 2.83 14.22 26.56
CA LYS A 98 3.67 13.02 26.47
C LYS A 98 2.85 11.73 26.35
N GLY A 99 1.79 11.58 27.14
CA GLY A 99 0.91 10.41 27.07
C GLY A 99 0.20 10.27 25.73
N PHE A 100 -0.30 11.38 25.19
CA PHE A 100 -1.00 11.44 23.90
C PHE A 100 -0.04 11.15 22.73
N TYR A 101 1.17 11.71 22.73
CA TYR A 101 2.22 11.42 21.75
C TYR A 101 2.57 9.93 21.68
N LEU A 102 2.77 9.30 22.84
CA LEU A 102 3.05 7.87 22.92
C LEU A 102 1.85 7.06 22.40
N ALA A 103 0.63 7.43 22.77
CA ALA A 103 -0.58 6.77 22.26
C ALA A 103 -0.73 6.87 20.74
N ASP A 104 -0.54 8.06 20.15
CA ASP A 104 -0.52 8.25 18.69
C ASP A 104 0.56 7.38 18.03
N THR A 105 1.77 7.36 18.58
CA THR A 105 2.89 6.52 18.07
C THR A 105 2.54 5.03 18.08
N TRP A 106 1.94 4.51 19.16
CA TRP A 106 1.54 3.11 19.27
C TRP A 106 0.37 2.75 18.33
N LEU A 107 -0.68 3.59 18.30
CA LEU A 107 -1.83 3.39 17.40
C LEU A 107 -1.41 3.47 15.93
N SER A 108 -0.47 4.37 15.61
CA SER A 108 0.12 4.52 14.29
C SER A 108 0.79 3.24 13.79
N VAL A 109 1.60 2.58 14.63
CA VAL A 109 2.21 1.29 14.28
C VAL A 109 1.14 0.20 14.16
N LEU A 110 0.23 0.11 15.13
CA LEU A 110 -0.83 -0.91 15.17
C LEU A 110 -1.66 -0.95 13.88
N PHE A 111 -2.15 0.21 13.42
CA PHE A 111 -2.98 0.28 12.21
C PHE A 111 -2.17 0.30 10.90
N THR A 112 -0.84 0.43 10.95
CA THR A 112 0.02 0.32 9.77
C THR A 112 0.50 -1.12 9.52
N ILE A 113 0.61 -1.98 10.55
CA ILE A 113 0.98 -3.40 10.41
C ILE A 113 0.18 -4.17 9.33
N PRO A 114 -1.13 -3.96 9.12
CA PRO A 114 -1.87 -4.58 8.02
C PRO A 114 -1.30 -4.32 6.60
N VAL A 115 -0.56 -3.23 6.37
CA VAL A 115 0.04 -2.90 5.06
C VAL A 115 1.02 -3.98 4.59
N PRO A 116 2.16 -4.23 5.28
CA PRO A 116 3.09 -5.29 4.87
C PRO A 116 2.42 -6.67 4.86
N VAL A 117 1.49 -6.95 5.78
CA VAL A 117 0.74 -8.21 5.79
C VAL A 117 -0.02 -8.45 4.47
N VAL A 118 -0.78 -7.46 3.99
CA VAL A 118 -1.50 -7.55 2.70
C VAL A 118 -0.54 -7.72 1.53
N LEU A 119 0.57 -6.98 1.52
CA LEU A 119 1.59 -7.06 0.45
C LEU A 119 2.28 -8.44 0.43
N THR A 120 2.53 -9.03 1.61
CA THR A 120 3.04 -10.40 1.77
C THR A 120 2.06 -11.43 1.21
N PHE A 121 0.80 -11.45 1.66
CA PHE A 121 -0.21 -12.39 1.16
C PHE A 121 -0.40 -12.30 -0.35
N ARG A 122 -0.45 -11.08 -0.87
CA ARG A 122 -0.55 -10.84 -2.31
C ARG A 122 0.63 -11.43 -3.09
N THR A 123 1.85 -11.25 -2.59
CA THR A 123 3.07 -11.76 -3.24
C THR A 123 3.14 -13.28 -3.13
N TYR A 124 2.69 -13.85 -2.01
CA TYR A 124 2.58 -15.29 -1.80
C TYR A 124 1.60 -15.95 -2.79
N ALA A 125 0.41 -15.35 -2.99
CA ALA A 125 -0.55 -15.78 -3.99
C ALA A 125 0.00 -15.69 -5.43
N LEU A 126 0.76 -14.63 -5.75
CA LEU A 126 1.43 -14.48 -7.05
C LEU A 126 2.47 -15.60 -7.32
N TYR A 127 3.01 -16.23 -6.27
CA TYR A 127 3.93 -17.37 -6.34
C TYR A 127 3.21 -18.75 -6.29
N GLY A 128 1.88 -18.78 -6.49
CA GLY A 128 1.11 -20.03 -6.47
C GLY A 128 1.13 -20.74 -5.12
N CYS A 129 1.31 -19.98 -4.03
CA CYS A 129 1.34 -20.46 -2.65
C CYS A 129 2.35 -21.58 -2.33
N THR A 130 3.44 -21.64 -3.09
CA THR A 130 4.55 -22.58 -2.86
C THR A 130 5.15 -22.46 -1.46
N THR A 131 5.43 -23.60 -0.81
CA THR A 131 5.90 -23.66 0.59
C THR A 131 7.17 -22.85 0.83
N THR A 132 8.08 -22.80 -0.15
CA THR A 132 9.30 -21.97 -0.13
C THR A 132 8.97 -20.48 -0.04
N ALA A 133 7.97 -20.01 -0.79
CA ALA A 133 7.51 -18.62 -0.71
C ALA A 133 6.85 -18.31 0.64
N LYS A 134 6.08 -19.25 1.23
CA LYS A 134 5.47 -19.09 2.58
C LYS A 134 6.56 -18.79 3.62
N TRP A 135 7.64 -19.57 3.64
CA TRP A 135 8.72 -19.40 4.61
C TRP A 135 9.56 -18.14 4.38
N ILE A 136 9.97 -17.84 3.13
CA ILE A 136 10.80 -16.67 2.84
C ILE A 136 10.04 -15.36 3.10
N LEU A 137 8.82 -15.25 2.58
CA LEU A 137 8.00 -14.04 2.72
C LEU A 137 7.47 -13.90 4.16
N GLY A 138 7.17 -15.01 4.84
CA GLY A 138 6.80 -15.02 6.26
C GLY A 138 7.93 -14.57 7.17
N ALA A 139 9.16 -15.05 6.96
CA ALA A 139 10.33 -14.61 7.71
C ALA A 139 10.60 -13.11 7.52
N LEU A 140 10.53 -12.63 6.27
CA LEU A 140 10.65 -11.21 5.94
C LEU A 140 9.58 -10.37 6.66
N LEU A 141 8.32 -10.80 6.63
CA LEU A 141 7.21 -10.13 7.32
C LEU A 141 7.42 -10.08 8.84
N VAL A 142 7.84 -11.18 9.47
CA VAL A 142 8.09 -11.23 10.93
C VAL A 142 9.21 -10.26 11.33
N VAL A 143 10.30 -10.17 10.56
CA VAL A 143 11.38 -9.20 10.80
C VAL A 143 10.87 -7.76 10.67
N THR A 144 10.07 -7.46 9.64
CA THR A 144 9.47 -6.12 9.45
C THR A 144 8.51 -5.76 10.59
N ILE A 145 7.64 -6.67 11.03
CA ILE A 145 6.75 -6.43 12.18
C ILE A 145 7.55 -6.22 13.47
N GLY A 146 8.62 -6.99 13.70
CA GLY A 146 9.48 -6.83 14.86
C GLY A 146 10.22 -5.47 14.91
N THR A 147 10.66 -4.97 13.75
CA THR A 147 11.28 -3.63 13.63
C THR A 147 10.26 -2.49 13.75
N PHE A 148 9.03 -2.70 13.29
CA PHE A 148 7.90 -1.79 13.54
C PHE A 148 7.55 -1.71 15.02
N ALA A 149 7.36 -2.85 15.68
CA ALA A 149 6.98 -2.92 17.10
C ALA A 149 8.08 -2.41 18.06
N SER A 150 9.36 -2.48 17.67
CA SER A 150 10.45 -1.90 18.47
C SER A 150 10.58 -0.38 18.33
N THR A 151 10.02 0.22 17.28
CA THR A 151 10.12 1.68 17.04
C THR A 151 9.47 2.51 18.18
N PRO A 152 8.21 2.27 18.61
CA PRO A 152 7.62 2.98 19.75
C PRO A 152 8.41 2.81 21.06
N ILE A 153 9.04 1.64 21.26
CA ILE A 153 9.87 1.37 22.43
C ILE A 153 11.13 2.26 22.40
N VAL A 154 11.86 2.26 21.28
CA VAL A 154 13.05 3.12 21.10
C VAL A 154 12.69 4.61 21.21
N MET A 155 11.55 5.03 20.66
CA MET A 155 11.05 6.40 20.81
C MET A 155 10.71 6.73 22.27
N SER A 156 10.08 5.82 23.01
CA SER A 156 9.69 6.06 24.41
C SER A 156 10.87 6.23 25.37
N VAL A 157 11.99 5.54 25.11
CA VAL A 157 13.21 5.57 25.93
C VAL A 157 14.19 6.64 25.45
N GLY A 158 14.36 6.79 24.13
CA GLY A 158 15.36 7.67 23.53
C GLY A 158 14.93 9.11 23.30
N THR A 159 13.62 9.42 23.34
CA THR A 159 13.15 10.80 23.14
C THR A 159 13.40 11.66 24.37
N THR A 160 14.22 12.70 24.24
CA THR A 160 14.35 13.72 25.28
C THR A 160 13.27 14.78 25.12
N TYR A 161 12.65 15.16 26.24
CA TYR A 161 11.56 16.11 26.26
C TYR A 161 11.94 17.39 27.00
N SER A 162 11.64 18.55 26.42
CA SER A 162 11.68 19.85 27.09
C SER A 162 10.39 20.10 27.88
N SER A 163 10.54 20.56 29.13
CA SER A 163 9.45 21.07 29.95
C SER A 163 9.03 22.50 29.59
N PHE A 164 9.73 23.16 28.65
CA PHE A 164 9.50 24.54 28.27
C PHE A 164 8.79 24.62 26.90
N SER A 165 7.48 24.88 26.95
CA SER A 165 6.63 25.06 25.77
C SER A 165 6.66 26.54 25.31
N LEU A 166 7.31 26.83 24.18
CA LEU A 166 7.29 28.17 23.59
C LEU A 166 5.97 28.49 22.88
N THR A 167 5.50 27.63 21.97
CA THR A 167 4.08 27.58 21.49
C THR A 167 3.14 27.05 22.62
N PRO A 168 1.79 27.09 22.56
CA PRO A 168 0.95 26.39 23.55
C PRO A 168 0.69 24.92 23.18
N ALA A 169 0.86 24.56 21.91
CA ALA A 169 0.56 23.23 21.37
C ALA A 169 1.56 22.18 21.86
N CYS A 170 1.13 20.93 22.00
CA CYS A 170 1.97 19.84 22.50
C CYS A 170 3.20 19.49 21.61
N ILE A 171 3.29 20.01 20.38
CA ILE A 171 4.38 19.77 19.40
C ILE A 171 5.77 20.21 19.94
N PHE A 172 5.84 21.17 20.86
CA PHE A 172 7.09 21.78 21.33
C PHE A 172 7.83 20.96 22.41
N SER A 173 7.33 19.78 22.77
CA SER A 173 7.91 19.00 23.86
C SER A 173 9.15 18.19 23.45
N GLU A 174 9.34 17.85 22.18
CA GLU A 174 10.42 16.95 21.72
C GLU A 174 11.70 17.71 21.35
N THR A 175 12.81 17.45 22.07
CA THR A 175 14.12 18.10 21.79
C THR A 175 15.18 17.18 21.20
N GLY A 176 15.07 15.86 21.41
CA GLY A 176 16.05 14.90 20.93
C GLY A 176 15.38 13.60 20.54
N ILE A 177 15.04 13.48 19.25
CA ILE A 177 14.41 12.28 18.69
C ILE A 177 15.52 11.33 18.18
N PRO A 178 15.57 10.06 18.62
CA PRO A 178 16.64 9.15 18.24
C PRO A 178 16.60 8.79 16.75
N LYS A 179 17.66 9.10 16.00
CA LYS A 179 17.76 8.75 14.56
C LYS A 179 17.61 7.25 14.29
N SER A 180 18.02 6.39 15.23
CA SER A 180 17.86 4.93 15.15
C SER A 180 16.41 4.48 14.93
N ALA A 181 15.43 5.17 15.52
CA ALA A 181 14.01 4.86 15.30
C ALA A 181 13.58 5.03 13.83
N SER A 182 14.15 6.01 13.12
CA SER A 182 13.85 6.22 11.69
C SER A 182 14.41 5.12 10.80
N TYR A 183 15.58 4.56 11.12
CA TYR A 183 16.14 3.42 10.42
C TYR A 183 15.36 2.13 10.72
N LEU A 184 14.92 1.95 11.97
CA LEU A 184 14.08 0.81 12.36
C LEU A 184 12.69 0.84 11.70
N LEU A 185 12.08 2.02 11.50
CA LEU A 185 10.77 2.14 10.86
C LEU A 185 10.87 2.27 9.33
N TYR A 186 11.45 3.36 8.83
CA TYR A 186 11.45 3.69 7.40
C TYR A 186 12.51 2.89 6.63
N GLY A 187 13.65 2.57 7.26
CA GLY A 187 14.67 1.71 6.66
C GLY A 187 14.18 0.27 6.47
N SER A 188 13.52 -0.31 7.49
CA SER A 188 12.98 -1.68 7.40
C SER A 188 11.85 -1.82 6.39
N ILE A 189 10.91 -0.86 6.30
CA ILE A 189 9.85 -0.92 5.29
C ILE A 189 10.36 -0.66 3.88
N THR A 190 11.34 0.24 3.70
CA THR A 190 11.98 0.42 2.38
C THR A 190 12.65 -0.89 1.94
N PHE A 191 13.36 -1.57 2.84
CA PHE A 191 13.94 -2.87 2.55
C PHE A 191 12.88 -3.93 2.21
N PHE A 192 11.79 -3.99 2.98
CA PHE A 192 10.65 -4.87 2.74
C PHE A 192 10.01 -4.62 1.36
N ASP A 193 9.68 -3.37 1.03
CA ASP A 193 9.03 -2.98 -0.21
C ASP A 193 9.94 -3.22 -1.43
N ILE A 194 11.27 -3.02 -1.30
CA ILE A 194 12.25 -3.43 -2.32
C ILE A 194 12.23 -4.95 -2.51
N CYS A 195 12.26 -5.74 -1.43
CA CYS A 195 12.21 -7.20 -1.52
C CYS A 195 10.92 -7.71 -2.19
N ILE A 196 9.76 -7.13 -1.84
CA ILE A 196 8.46 -7.45 -2.45
C ILE A 196 8.42 -7.04 -3.93
N LEU A 197 8.94 -5.86 -4.28
CA LEU A 197 9.04 -5.40 -5.67
C LEU A 197 9.96 -6.33 -6.49
N CYS A 198 11.13 -6.70 -5.97
CA CYS A 198 12.06 -7.62 -6.61
C CYS A 198 11.45 -9.01 -6.82
N ALA A 199 10.75 -9.57 -5.83
CA ALA A 199 10.03 -10.85 -5.98
C ALA A 199 8.93 -10.74 -7.05
N THR A 200 8.15 -9.67 -7.03
CA THR A 200 7.09 -9.40 -8.01
C THR A 200 7.65 -9.31 -9.44
N LEU A 201 8.72 -8.55 -9.64
CA LEU A 201 9.41 -8.43 -10.94
C LEU A 201 10.05 -9.74 -11.39
N TRP A 202 10.64 -10.51 -10.47
CA TRP A 202 11.24 -11.81 -10.77
C TRP A 202 10.19 -12.81 -11.27
N LYS A 203 9.02 -12.89 -10.62
CA LYS A 203 7.92 -13.75 -11.08
C LYS A 203 7.38 -13.33 -12.44
N VAL A 204 7.27 -12.01 -12.73
CA VAL A 204 6.97 -11.52 -14.09
C VAL A 204 8.02 -11.99 -15.10
N HIS A 205 9.31 -11.86 -14.80
CA HIS A 205 10.38 -12.28 -15.71
C HIS A 205 10.38 -13.81 -15.93
N SER A 206 10.08 -14.58 -14.89
CA SER A 206 9.95 -16.04 -14.97
C SER A 206 8.79 -16.45 -15.88
N SER A 207 7.59 -15.91 -15.65
CA SER A 207 6.42 -16.20 -16.50
C SER A 207 6.53 -15.59 -17.92
N TYR A 208 7.32 -14.52 -18.11
CA TYR A 208 7.72 -14.04 -19.44
C TYR A 208 8.48 -15.13 -20.21
N ARG A 209 9.51 -15.72 -19.59
CA ARG A 209 10.33 -16.78 -20.22
C ARG A 209 9.55 -18.05 -20.55
N LYS A 210 8.47 -18.33 -19.81
CA LYS A 210 7.60 -19.48 -20.03
C LYS A 210 6.45 -19.25 -21.03
N GLY A 211 6.21 -18.01 -21.45
CA GLY A 211 5.11 -17.67 -22.37
C GLY A 211 3.75 -17.43 -21.70
N GLU A 212 3.63 -17.59 -20.38
CA GLU A 212 2.42 -17.48 -19.53
C GLU A 212 1.91 -16.02 -19.37
N MET A 213 2.19 -15.13 -20.33
CA MET A 213 2.26 -13.69 -20.08
C MET A 213 0.93 -12.96 -19.92
N LYS A 214 -0.15 -13.39 -20.58
CA LYS A 214 -1.32 -12.53 -20.83
C LYS A 214 -1.97 -12.03 -19.53
N LEU A 215 -2.17 -12.91 -18.55
CA LEU A 215 -2.82 -12.58 -17.27
C LEU A 215 -1.87 -11.85 -16.30
N VAL A 216 -0.65 -12.39 -16.13
CA VAL A 216 0.35 -11.84 -15.20
C VAL A 216 0.74 -10.40 -15.56
N LYS A 217 0.88 -10.09 -16.85
CA LYS A 217 1.32 -8.76 -17.32
C LYS A 217 0.35 -7.64 -16.93
N ILE A 218 -0.96 -7.89 -16.99
CA ILE A 218 -1.98 -6.86 -16.68
C ILE A 218 -2.00 -6.58 -15.17
N ILE A 219 -2.09 -7.63 -14.35
CA ILE A 219 -2.18 -7.51 -12.88
C ILE A 219 -0.92 -6.87 -12.28
N VAL A 220 0.26 -7.17 -12.83
CA VAL A 220 1.52 -6.67 -12.27
C VAL A 220 1.92 -5.28 -12.80
N ARG A 221 1.59 -4.91 -14.05
CA ARG A 221 1.97 -3.59 -14.61
C ARG A 221 1.55 -2.43 -13.71
N ASP A 222 0.28 -2.42 -13.30
CA ASP A 222 -0.29 -1.34 -12.49
C ASP A 222 0.29 -1.36 -11.06
N SER A 223 0.82 -2.50 -10.64
CA SER A 223 1.37 -2.73 -9.31
C SER A 223 2.81 -2.28 -9.14
N VAL A 224 3.63 -2.36 -10.21
CA VAL A 224 5.00 -1.84 -10.18
C VAL A 224 5.00 -0.35 -9.88
N TRP A 225 4.09 0.42 -10.50
CA TRP A 225 3.92 1.85 -10.21
C TRP A 225 3.54 2.13 -8.76
N TYR A 226 2.64 1.32 -8.19
CA TYR A 226 2.30 1.40 -6.79
C TYR A 226 3.50 1.14 -5.88
N PHE A 227 4.25 0.05 -6.09
CA PHE A 227 5.44 -0.26 -5.29
C PHE A 227 6.55 0.80 -5.43
N LEU A 228 6.74 1.38 -6.62
CA LEU A 228 7.68 2.49 -6.81
C LEU A 228 7.26 3.73 -6.02
N ALA A 229 5.98 4.11 -6.04
CA ALA A 229 5.46 5.24 -5.26
C ALA A 229 5.63 5.03 -3.75
N LEU A 230 5.35 3.83 -3.23
CA LEU A 230 5.61 3.47 -1.82
C LEU A 230 7.07 3.69 -1.43
N ASN A 231 8.00 3.14 -2.22
CA ASN A 231 9.44 3.28 -2.00
C ASN A 231 9.92 4.74 -2.10
N CYS A 232 9.39 5.53 -3.04
CA CYS A 232 9.74 6.94 -3.14
C CYS A 232 9.34 7.71 -1.87
N GLU A 233 8.13 7.49 -1.36
CA GLU A 233 7.64 8.15 -0.13
C GLU A 233 8.39 7.68 1.13
N THR A 234 8.74 6.39 1.26
CA THR A 234 9.55 5.90 2.39
C THR A 234 10.96 6.50 2.36
N ILE A 235 11.60 6.54 1.19
CA ILE A 235 12.95 7.09 1.01
C ILE A 235 12.97 8.60 1.28
N VAL A 236 12.01 9.36 0.76
CA VAL A 236 11.89 10.80 1.06
C VAL A 236 11.75 11.03 2.57
N THR A 237 10.90 10.26 3.24
CA THR A 237 10.70 10.35 4.69
C THR A 237 11.97 10.01 5.48
N LEU A 238 12.66 8.92 5.11
CA LEU A 238 13.92 8.49 5.72
C LEU A 238 15.03 9.53 5.54
N VAL A 239 15.14 10.13 4.35
CA VAL A 239 16.11 11.19 4.06
C VAL A 239 15.82 12.43 4.89
N LEU A 240 14.59 12.97 4.84
CA LEU A 240 14.19 14.16 5.60
C LEU A 240 14.48 14.02 7.10
N TRP A 241 14.18 12.85 7.68
CA TRP A 241 14.44 12.60 9.10
C TRP A 241 15.92 12.68 9.48
N ASN A 242 16.80 12.22 8.59
CA ASN A 242 18.22 12.06 8.89
C ASN A 242 19.09 13.25 8.47
N THR A 243 18.69 13.99 7.43
CA THR A 243 19.45 15.14 6.89
C THR A 243 19.04 16.48 7.48
N LEU A 244 17.78 16.67 7.91
CA LEU A 244 17.33 17.96 8.42
C LEU A 244 18.03 18.32 9.75
N PRO A 245 18.61 19.54 9.87
CA PRO A 245 19.28 19.98 11.09
C PRO A 245 18.28 20.20 12.23
N GLU A 246 18.77 20.26 13.47
CA GLU A 246 17.91 20.35 14.67
C GLU A 246 17.07 21.63 14.73
N ARG A 247 17.53 22.73 14.11
CA ARG A 247 16.74 23.95 13.90
C ARG A 247 15.39 23.70 13.20
N HIS A 248 15.33 22.67 12.36
CA HIS A 248 14.16 22.29 11.56
C HIS A 248 13.57 20.94 12.02
N ILE A 249 13.66 20.61 13.31
CA ILE A 249 13.20 19.32 13.86
C ILE A 249 11.72 19.03 13.56
N ALA A 250 10.86 20.06 13.53
CA ALA A 250 9.45 19.91 13.19
C ALA A 250 9.23 19.41 11.76
N LEU A 251 10.04 19.87 10.79
CA LEU A 251 9.93 19.44 9.38
C LEU A 251 10.23 17.95 9.16
N ARG A 252 10.95 17.28 10.09
CA ARG A 252 11.21 15.83 10.01
C ARG A 252 9.91 15.01 10.04
N GLN A 253 8.89 15.49 10.76
CA GLN A 253 7.60 14.83 10.89
C GLN A 253 6.65 15.08 9.71
N MET A 254 6.98 16.05 8.83
CA MET A 254 6.09 16.49 7.75
C MET A 254 5.64 15.33 6.86
N ASN A 255 6.57 14.55 6.30
CA ASN A 255 6.22 13.55 5.30
C ASN A 255 5.60 12.27 5.87
N VAL A 256 5.68 12.06 7.19
CA VAL A 256 5.20 10.84 7.87
C VAL A 256 3.70 10.61 7.63
N ASN A 257 2.91 11.68 7.71
CA ASN A 257 1.47 11.62 7.51
C ASN A 257 1.09 11.41 6.03
N MET A 258 1.86 11.98 5.09
CA MET A 258 1.64 11.78 3.66
C MET A 258 2.03 10.38 3.21
N TRP A 259 3.25 9.94 3.54
CA TRP A 259 3.73 8.58 3.29
C TRP A 259 2.70 7.54 3.75
N ARG A 260 2.22 7.66 4.99
CA ARG A 260 1.20 6.74 5.54
C ARG A 260 -0.09 6.75 4.73
N VAL A 261 -0.61 7.93 4.38
CA VAL A 261 -1.83 8.05 3.57
C VAL A 261 -1.64 7.43 2.18
N VAL A 262 -0.50 7.68 1.53
CA VAL A 262 -0.15 7.07 0.24
C VAL A 262 -0.13 5.55 0.36
N CYS A 263 0.50 4.99 1.41
CA CYS A 263 0.47 3.55 1.71
C CYS A 263 -0.96 3.01 1.80
N ILE A 264 -1.82 3.62 2.62
CA ILE A 264 -3.20 3.15 2.83
C ILE A 264 -4.01 3.24 1.54
N VAL A 265 -3.91 4.35 0.80
CA VAL A 265 -4.63 4.57 -0.47
C VAL A 265 -4.21 3.54 -1.52
N ILE A 266 -2.91 3.33 -1.70
CA ILE A 266 -2.36 2.36 -2.65
C ILE A 266 -2.81 0.94 -2.29
N VAL A 267 -2.60 0.49 -1.05
CA VAL A 267 -2.94 -0.87 -0.63
C VAL A 267 -4.45 -1.09 -0.66
N SER A 268 -5.26 -0.09 -0.28
CA SER A 268 -6.73 -0.15 -0.42
C SER A 268 -7.16 -0.37 -1.87
N ARG A 269 -6.56 0.36 -2.82
CA ARG A 269 -6.86 0.21 -4.25
C ARG A 269 -6.42 -1.15 -4.79
N ILE A 270 -5.28 -1.68 -4.34
CA ILE A 270 -4.83 -3.03 -4.67
C ILE A 270 -5.83 -4.08 -4.20
N ILE A 271 -6.30 -4.02 -2.93
CA ILE A 271 -7.31 -4.95 -2.40
C ILE A 271 -8.61 -4.86 -3.19
N LEU A 272 -9.11 -3.64 -3.43
CA LEU A 272 -10.36 -3.43 -4.18
C LEU A 272 -10.25 -3.95 -5.62
N ASN A 273 -9.16 -3.66 -6.33
CA ASN A 273 -8.95 -4.13 -7.69
C ASN A 273 -8.83 -5.67 -7.76
N LEU A 274 -8.24 -6.33 -6.76
CA LEU A 274 -8.18 -7.79 -6.70
C LEU A 274 -9.55 -8.43 -6.46
N ARG A 275 -10.40 -7.85 -5.60
CA ARG A 275 -11.77 -8.35 -5.39
C ARG A 275 -12.68 -8.08 -6.59
N ASP A 276 -12.57 -6.90 -7.18
CA ASP A 276 -13.25 -6.51 -8.42
C ASP A 276 -12.98 -7.52 -9.55
N ILE A 277 -11.71 -7.88 -9.77
CA ILE A 277 -11.31 -8.96 -10.70
C ILE A 277 -11.85 -10.34 -10.26
N SER A 278 -11.99 -10.60 -8.96
CA SER A 278 -12.43 -11.92 -8.47
C SER A 278 -13.95 -12.12 -8.46
N GLU A 279 -14.75 -11.06 -8.32
CA GLU A 279 -16.21 -11.11 -8.45
C GLU A 279 -16.63 -11.00 -9.92
N ASN A 280 -15.97 -10.16 -10.71
CA ASN A 280 -16.16 -10.10 -12.15
C ASN A 280 -15.44 -11.24 -12.90
N LYS A 281 -15.25 -12.43 -12.30
CA LYS A 281 -14.67 -13.60 -12.97
C LYS A 281 -15.63 -14.36 -13.88
N ASP A 282 -16.89 -13.92 -13.95
CA ASP A 282 -17.78 -14.18 -15.10
C ASP A 282 -17.46 -13.28 -16.31
N ILE A 283 -16.52 -12.32 -16.19
CA ILE A 283 -15.80 -11.83 -17.37
C ILE A 283 -15.01 -13.02 -17.88
N THR A 284 -15.56 -13.59 -18.95
CA THR A 284 -14.99 -14.66 -19.73
C THR A 284 -13.48 -14.50 -19.79
N ILE A 285 -12.76 -15.44 -19.18
CA ILE A 285 -11.38 -15.70 -19.56
C ILE A 285 -11.48 -16.29 -20.97
N THR A 286 -11.74 -15.42 -21.95
CA THR A 286 -11.34 -15.64 -23.32
C THR A 286 -9.82 -15.73 -23.27
N THR A 287 -9.35 -16.95 -23.00
CA THR A 287 -8.61 -17.71 -23.99
C THR A 287 -9.08 -17.30 -25.39
N TYR A 288 -8.62 -16.13 -25.83
CA TYR A 288 -8.13 -15.97 -27.19
C TYR A 288 -7.01 -16.99 -27.30
N THR A 289 -7.42 -18.25 -27.53
CA THR A 289 -6.75 -19.14 -28.43
C THR A 289 -6.33 -18.24 -29.58
N ALA A 290 -5.03 -18.10 -29.77
CA ALA A 290 -4.61 -17.65 -31.07
C ALA A 290 -5.14 -18.74 -31.99
N SER A 291 -6.19 -18.44 -32.75
CA SER A 291 -6.64 -19.34 -33.82
C SER A 291 -5.36 -19.68 -34.58
N PRO A 292 -4.92 -20.95 -34.64
CA PRO A 292 -3.71 -21.28 -35.37
C PRO A 292 -3.89 -20.70 -36.75
N PHE A 293 -2.98 -19.82 -37.15
CA PHE A 293 -3.13 -18.95 -38.31
C PHE A 293 -3.52 -19.83 -39.50
N ALA A 294 -4.82 -19.86 -39.80
CA ALA A 294 -5.37 -20.79 -40.76
C ALA A 294 -4.85 -20.30 -42.09
N SER A 295 -3.78 -20.96 -42.57
CA SER A 295 -3.16 -20.61 -43.83
C SER A 295 -4.24 -20.78 -44.89
N HIS A 296 -4.82 -19.65 -45.31
CA HIS A 296 -5.74 -19.61 -46.43
C HIS A 296 -4.95 -19.98 -47.68
N ARG A 297 -4.83 -21.29 -47.90
CA ARG A 297 -4.40 -21.85 -49.17
C ARG A 297 -5.55 -21.53 -50.11
N VAL A 298 -5.43 -20.41 -50.82
CA VAL A 298 -6.41 -19.92 -51.79
C VAL A 298 -6.58 -21.01 -52.86
N ALA A 299 -7.64 -21.80 -52.73
CA ALA A 299 -8.10 -22.68 -53.77
C ALA A 299 -8.65 -21.81 -54.90
N ARG A 300 -7.90 -21.73 -55.99
CA ARG A 300 -8.25 -20.93 -57.16
C ARG A 300 -9.20 -21.75 -58.04
N THR A 301 -10.50 -21.64 -57.81
CA THR A 301 -11.54 -22.16 -58.70
C THR A 301 -12.21 -20.99 -59.42
N THR A 302 -11.68 -20.62 -60.57
CA THR A 302 -12.51 -20.11 -61.65
C THR A 302 -13.21 -21.32 -62.26
N ASP A 303 -14.54 -21.31 -62.27
CA ASP A 303 -15.28 -21.05 -63.52
C ASP A 303 -16.76 -20.85 -63.19
N GLU A 304 -17.43 -20.07 -64.02
CA GLU A 304 -18.86 -19.80 -63.94
C GLU A 304 -19.66 -21.01 -64.40
N GLU A 305 -20.81 -21.28 -63.79
CA GLU A 305 -22.04 -21.40 -64.57
C GLU A 305 -23.30 -21.17 -63.72
N LEU A 306 -24.24 -20.39 -64.28
CA LEU A 306 -25.56 -20.13 -63.71
C LEU A 306 -26.44 -21.37 -63.87
N HIS A 307 -27.18 -21.76 -62.83
CA HIS A 307 -28.51 -22.31 -63.01
C HIS A 307 -29.49 -21.89 -61.91
N PHE A 308 -30.68 -21.48 -62.35
CA PHE A 308 -31.78 -20.98 -61.51
C PHE A 308 -32.82 -22.09 -61.29
N GLY A 309 -33.37 -22.16 -60.07
CA GLY A 309 -34.45 -23.08 -59.68
C GLY A 309 -34.12 -23.77 -58.35
N GLY A 310 -35.00 -23.89 -57.37
CA GLY A 310 -36.44 -23.59 -57.36
C GLY A 310 -37.18 -24.72 -56.66
N GLY A 311 -37.37 -24.61 -55.35
CA GLY A 311 -38.10 -25.61 -54.56
C GLY A 311 -37.82 -25.54 -53.06
N LEU A 312 -38.85 -25.20 -52.28
CA LEU A 312 -39.08 -25.79 -50.97
C LEU A 312 -39.87 -27.09 -51.20
N PRO A 313 -39.69 -28.15 -50.38
CA PRO A 313 -40.52 -28.24 -49.18
C PRO A 313 -39.82 -28.77 -47.92
N THR A 314 -40.59 -28.69 -46.83
CA THR A 314 -40.42 -29.31 -45.51
C THR A 314 -40.28 -30.83 -45.54
N GLU A 315 -39.47 -31.40 -44.62
CA GLU A 315 -39.94 -32.46 -43.70
C GLU A 315 -38.96 -32.67 -42.53
N ASP A 316 -39.48 -33.09 -41.39
CA ASP A 316 -38.70 -33.53 -40.23
C ASP A 316 -38.10 -34.92 -40.49
N THR A 317 -36.90 -35.20 -39.99
CA THR A 317 -36.47 -36.60 -39.78
C THR A 317 -35.41 -36.69 -38.69
N ASP A 318 -35.79 -37.25 -37.55
CA ASP A 318 -34.84 -37.88 -36.63
C ASP A 318 -34.12 -39.02 -37.37
N LEU A 319 -32.80 -39.12 -37.22
CA LEU A 319 -32.12 -40.43 -37.16
C LEU A 319 -30.71 -40.29 -36.59
N ALA A 320 -30.45 -41.01 -35.49
CA ALA A 320 -29.14 -41.13 -34.90
C ALA A 320 -28.16 -41.86 -35.84
N GLY A 321 -26.92 -41.39 -35.94
CA GLY A 321 -25.92 -42.05 -36.80
C GLY A 321 -24.51 -41.50 -36.71
N LEU A 322 -23.64 -42.27 -36.05
CA LEU A 322 -22.18 -42.33 -36.20
C LEU A 322 -21.27 -41.25 -35.58
N ASN A 323 -20.41 -41.79 -34.70
CA ASN A 323 -18.99 -41.48 -34.53
C ASN A 323 -18.60 -40.30 -33.63
N THR A 324 -18.63 -40.60 -32.33
CA THR A 324 -17.54 -40.25 -31.41
C THR A 324 -16.17 -40.46 -32.07
N ILE A 325 -15.46 -39.37 -32.37
CA ILE A 325 -14.01 -39.41 -32.57
C ILE A 325 -13.39 -38.77 -31.33
N ASP A 326 -12.94 -39.65 -30.44
CA ASP A 326 -12.19 -39.28 -29.24
C ASP A 326 -10.79 -38.81 -29.64
N TYR A 327 -10.61 -37.49 -29.74
CA TYR A 327 -9.29 -36.87 -29.72
C TYR A 327 -8.95 -36.48 -28.29
N GLY A 328 -8.43 -37.46 -27.55
CA GLY A 328 -7.83 -37.23 -26.24
C GLY A 328 -6.67 -36.22 -26.33
N VAL A 329 -6.93 -34.98 -25.94
CA VAL A 329 -5.91 -33.96 -25.68
C VAL A 329 -5.42 -34.16 -24.24
N PRO A 330 -4.14 -34.49 -24.01
CA PRO A 330 -3.65 -34.70 -22.65
C PRO A 330 -3.47 -33.37 -21.92
N GLY A 331 -4.27 -33.17 -20.87
CA GLY A 331 -3.93 -32.34 -19.71
C GLY A 331 -3.44 -30.91 -19.94
N GLU A 332 -4.37 -29.99 -20.18
CA GLU A 332 -4.24 -28.61 -19.69
C GLU A 332 -5.40 -28.34 -18.71
N GLU A 333 -5.12 -28.44 -17.40
CA GLU A 333 -6.02 -27.86 -16.40
C GLU A 333 -6.03 -26.34 -16.59
N PRO A 334 -7.21 -25.68 -16.61
CA PRO A 334 -7.25 -24.23 -16.61
C PRO A 334 -6.63 -23.74 -15.29
N GLU A 335 -5.52 -23.00 -15.36
CA GLU A 335 -4.82 -22.46 -14.19
C GLU A 335 -5.72 -21.41 -13.50
N GLN A 336 -6.65 -21.89 -12.68
CA GLN A 336 -7.42 -21.06 -11.78
C GLN A 336 -6.45 -20.34 -10.87
N MET A 337 -6.67 -19.04 -10.68
CA MET A 337 -6.03 -18.29 -9.60
C MET A 337 -6.47 -18.95 -8.29
N VAL A 338 -5.62 -19.85 -7.76
CA VAL A 338 -5.84 -20.55 -6.50
C VAL A 338 -6.00 -19.48 -5.42
N LEU A 339 -7.23 -19.29 -4.98
CA LEU A 339 -7.52 -18.66 -3.70
C LEU A 339 -7.01 -19.63 -2.66
N CYS A 340 -5.78 -19.41 -2.21
CA CYS A 340 -5.16 -20.25 -1.20
C CYS A 340 -5.96 -20.09 0.08
N ASP A 341 -6.65 -21.15 0.49
CA ASP A 341 -7.59 -21.10 1.59
C ASP A 341 -6.94 -20.54 2.86
N GLU A 342 -7.70 -19.72 3.60
CA GLU A 342 -7.25 -18.95 4.76
C GLU A 342 -6.99 -19.84 6.02
N GLU A 343 -6.80 -21.16 5.85
CA GLU A 343 -6.61 -22.16 6.91
C GLU A 343 -5.17 -22.74 6.93
N ALA A 344 -4.25 -22.11 7.69
CA ALA A 344 -3.06 -22.71 8.33
C ALA A 344 -2.22 -21.70 9.13
#